data_AF-A0A657AKG3-F1
#
_entry.id   AF-A0A657AKG3-F1
#
_cell.length_a   1.000
_cell.length_b   1.000
_cell.length_c   1.000
_cell.angle_alpha   90.00
_cell.angle_beta   90.00
_cell.angle_gamma   90.00
#
_symmetry.space_group_name_H-M   'P 1'
#
loop_
_entity.id
_entity.type
_entity.pdbx_description
1 polymer ?
#
loop_
_entity_poly.entity_id
_entity_poly.type
_entity_poly.pdbx_seq_one_letter_code
_entity_poly.pdbx_strand_id
1 'polypeptide(L)'
;MVNRLPQQGDFLANIHQGARCEAGEVSLREQYIIDTMRPFLLNEGIALAGLDFIGGYITEVNITSPSAIRQINTVSDQEIQKVLVDGIEARLKNKFAKACCDSFYSKAS
;
A
#
# COMPACT_ATOMS: atom_id res chain seq x y z
N MET A 1 -7.21 -1.07 4.49
CA MET A 1 -6.17 -2.07 4.83
C MET A 1 -6.84 -3.41 5.12
N VAL A 2 -6.07 -4.48 5.22
CA VAL A 2 -6.56 -5.77 5.70
C VAL A 2 -5.79 -6.15 6.96
N ASN A 3 -6.52 -6.55 8.01
CA ASN A 3 -5.92 -7.16 9.19
C ASN A 3 -5.90 -8.68 8.99
N ARG A 4 -4.77 -9.30 9.34
CA ARG A 4 -4.58 -10.75 9.22
C ARG A 4 -4.57 -11.33 10.63
N LEU A 5 -5.57 -12.15 10.96
CA LEU A 5 -5.68 -12.80 12.25
C LEU A 5 -5.20 -14.26 12.13
N PRO A 6 -4.28 -14.71 13.00
CA PRO A 6 -3.85 -16.10 13.02
C PRO A 6 -5.03 -17.02 13.38
N GLN A 7 -4.94 -18.28 12.98
CA GLN A 7 -5.92 -19.27 13.41
C GLN A 7 -5.78 -19.57 14.91
N GLN A 8 -6.84 -20.11 15.51
CA GLN A 8 -6.81 -20.51 16.90
C GLN A 8 -5.71 -21.55 17.14
N GLY A 9 -4.73 -21.22 17.97
CA GLY A 9 -3.59 -22.08 18.29
C GLY A 9 -2.35 -21.88 17.42
N ASP A 10 -2.37 -20.94 16.47
CA ASP A 10 -1.19 -20.54 15.68
C ASP A 10 -0.78 -19.10 16.01
N PHE A 11 0.49 -18.78 15.85
CA PHE A 11 1.03 -17.41 15.97
C PHE A 11 1.20 -16.76 14.59
N LEU A 12 1.21 -17.54 13.52
CA LEU A 12 1.44 -17.05 12.16
C LEU A 12 0.12 -16.54 11.54
N ALA A 13 0.14 -15.28 11.10
CA ALA A 13 -0.98 -14.63 10.43
C ALA A 13 -0.84 -14.64 8.88
N ASN A 14 -0.17 -15.64 8.33
CA ASN A 14 0.03 -15.74 6.89
C ASN A 14 -1.26 -16.14 6.18
N ILE A 15 -1.69 -15.35 5.18
CA ILE A 15 -2.91 -15.61 4.40
C ILE A 15 -2.85 -16.99 3.73
N HIS A 16 -1.67 -17.37 3.22
CA HIS A 16 -1.45 -18.67 2.58
C HIS A 16 -1.60 -19.87 3.55
N GLN A 17 -1.50 -19.64 4.86
CA GLN A 17 -1.67 -20.66 5.91
C GLN A 17 -3.07 -20.62 6.55
N GLY A 18 -4.02 -19.88 5.98
CA GLY A 18 -5.41 -19.86 6.42
C GLY A 18 -5.74 -18.78 7.45
N ALA A 19 -4.90 -17.75 7.59
CA ALA A 19 -5.23 -16.58 8.40
C ALA A 19 -6.53 -15.91 7.92
N ARG A 20 -7.37 -15.49 8.87
CA ARG A 20 -8.61 -14.77 8.55
C ARG A 20 -8.26 -13.34 8.17
N CYS A 21 -8.88 -12.86 7.10
CA CYS A 21 -8.76 -11.47 6.65
C CYS A 21 -9.98 -10.68 7.10
N GLU A 22 -9.75 -9.58 7.80
CA GLU A 22 -10.80 -8.66 8.25
C GLU A 22 -10.46 -7.23 7.86
N ALA A 23 -11.48 -6.38 7.78
CA ALA A 23 -11.26 -4.95 7.61
C ALA A 23 -10.52 -4.42 8.85
N GLY A 24 -9.49 -3.60 8.61
CA GLY A 24 -8.75 -2.92 9.68
C GLY A 24 -8.77 -1.41 9.49
N GLU A 25 -8.45 -0.69 10.56
CA GLU A 25 -8.21 0.75 10.54
C GLU A 25 -6.73 1.04 10.75
N VAL A 26 -6.21 2.03 10.02
CA VAL A 26 -4.83 2.48 10.16
C VAL A 26 -4.76 3.37 11.39
N SER A 27 -3.93 3.01 12.36
CA SER A 27 -3.68 3.85 13.53
C SER A 27 -2.92 5.13 13.16
N LEU A 28 -3.00 6.15 14.02
CA LEU A 28 -2.28 7.42 13.81
C LEU A 28 -0.77 7.23 13.61
N ARG A 29 -0.18 6.27 14.33
CA ARG A 29 1.25 5.96 14.22
C ARG A 29 1.59 5.32 12.88
N GLU A 30 0.77 4.37 12.42
CA GLU A 30 0.95 3.72 11.12
C GLU A 30 0.78 4.72 9.98
N GLN A 31 -0.21 5.59 10.09
CA GLN A 31 -0.45 6.67 9.13
C GLN A 31 0.76 7.62 9.04
N TYR A 32 1.31 8.05 10.18
CA TYR A 32 2.53 8.85 10.22
C TYR A 32 3.70 8.18 9.49
N ILE A 33 3.90 6.87 9.70
CA ILE A 33 4.98 6.13 9.04
C ILE A 33 4.74 6.05 7.53
N ILE A 34 3.51 5.76 7.10
CA ILE A 34 3.12 5.72 5.68
C ILE A 34 3.41 7.08 5.02
N ASP A 35 3.00 8.18 5.66
CA ASP A 35 3.22 9.55 5.16
C ASP A 35 4.71 9.90 5.08
N THR A 36 5.51 9.42 6.03
CA THR A 36 6.97 9.61 6.04
C THR A 36 7.67 8.82 4.94
N MET A 37 7.24 7.59 4.65
CA MET A 37 7.85 6.72 3.65
C MET A 37 7.44 7.07 2.22
N ARG A 38 6.23 7.61 2.01
CA ARG A 38 5.66 7.86 0.68
C ARG A 38 6.59 8.66 -0.25
N PRO A 39 7.22 9.79 0.15
CA PRO A 39 8.07 10.58 -0.73
C PRO A 39 9.27 9.77 -1.25
N PHE A 40 9.88 8.97 -0.37
CA PHE A 40 11.01 8.11 -0.74
C PHE A 40 10.60 7.05 -1.77
N LEU A 41 9.51 6.33 -1.52
CA LEU A 41 9.03 5.29 -2.45
C LEU A 41 8.71 5.85 -3.84
N LEU A 42 8.11 7.04 -3.90
CA LEU A 42 7.82 7.72 -5.16
C LEU A 42 9.09 8.18 -5.91
N ASN A 43 10.08 8.70 -5.17
CA ASN A 43 11.38 9.11 -5.74
C ASN A 43 12.13 7.94 -6.37
N GLU A 44 12.11 6.78 -5.69
CA GLU A 44 12.69 5.53 -6.19
C GLU A 44 11.84 4.88 -7.31
N GLY A 45 10.71 5.48 -7.66
CA GLY A 45 9.83 4.98 -8.71
C GLY A 45 9.11 3.68 -8.36
N ILE A 46 9.00 3.35 -7.07
CA ILE A 46 8.27 2.20 -6.55
C ILE A 46 6.78 2.52 -6.65
N ALA A 47 6.10 1.90 -7.61
CA ALA A 47 4.67 2.13 -7.85
C ALA A 47 3.75 1.42 -6.84
N LEU A 48 4.22 0.32 -6.26
CA LEU A 48 3.47 -0.47 -5.29
C LEU A 48 4.43 -1.01 -4.21
N ALA A 49 4.07 -0.80 -2.95
CA ALA A 49 4.75 -1.37 -1.79
C ALA A 49 3.70 -1.90 -0.80
N GLY A 50 3.98 -3.05 -0.18
CA GLY A 50 3.24 -3.58 0.95
C GLY A 50 3.98 -3.25 2.24
N LEU A 51 3.27 -2.71 3.23
CA LEU A 51 3.81 -2.42 4.55
C LEU A 51 3.06 -3.27 5.56
N ASP A 52 3.80 -4.08 6.30
CA ASP A 52 3.25 -4.93 7.34
C ASP A 52 3.52 -4.30 8.71
N PHE A 53 2.46 -4.23 9.52
CA PHE A 53 2.50 -3.62 10.84
C PHE A 53 2.07 -4.61 11.92
N ILE A 54 2.72 -4.55 13.08
CA ILE A 54 2.28 -5.18 14.32
C ILE A 54 2.38 -4.14 15.44
N GLY A 55 1.24 -3.83 16.09
CA GLY A 55 1.20 -2.87 17.20
C GLY A 55 1.67 -1.45 16.84
N GLY A 56 1.49 -1.02 15.60
CA GLY A 56 1.94 0.29 15.13
C GLY A 56 3.43 0.39 14.77
N TYR A 57 4.12 -0.75 14.68
CA TYR A 57 5.52 -0.83 14.23
C TYR A 57 5.60 -1.58 12.90
N ILE A 58 6.43 -1.10 11.97
CA ILE A 58 6.73 -1.84 10.75
C ILE A 58 7.52 -3.09 11.10
N THR A 59 7.08 -4.22 10.56
CA THR A 59 7.82 -5.49 10.61
C THR A 59 8.42 -5.86 9.26
N GLU A 60 7.80 -5.44 8.15
CA GLU A 60 8.27 -5.78 6.80
C GLU A 60 7.87 -4.71 5.77
N VAL A 61 8.72 -4.53 4.76
CA VAL A 61 8.48 -3.67 3.59
C VAL A 61 8.69 -4.49 2.32
N ASN A 62 7.60 -4.77 1.60
CA ASN A 62 7.58 -5.60 0.40
C ASN A 62 7.44 -4.76 -0.86
N ILE A 63 8.52 -4.66 -1.66
CA ILE A 63 8.55 -3.84 -2.88
C ILE A 63 8.64 -4.64 -4.18
N THR A 64 8.82 -5.96 -4.09
CA THR A 64 9.05 -6.83 -5.26
C THR A 64 7.73 -7.38 -5.80
N SER A 65 6.96 -8.04 -4.94
CA SER A 65 5.66 -8.63 -5.28
C SER A 65 4.71 -8.60 -4.07
N PRO A 66 4.34 -7.40 -3.56
CA PRO A 66 3.39 -7.29 -2.46
C PRO A 66 2.05 -7.92 -2.84
N SER A 67 1.48 -8.66 -1.90
CA SER A 67 0.22 -9.40 -2.08
C SER A 67 -0.95 -8.67 -1.41
N ALA A 68 -2.05 -9.38 -1.12
CA ALA A 68 -3.20 -8.90 -0.37
C ALA A 68 -4.15 -7.90 -1.07
N ILE A 69 -3.91 -7.44 -2.30
CA ILE A 69 -4.84 -6.55 -3.04
C ILE A 69 -6.26 -7.13 -3.09
N ARG A 70 -6.40 -8.42 -3.43
CA ARG A 70 -7.71 -9.08 -3.51
C ARG A 70 -8.41 -9.07 -2.15
N GLN A 71 -7.68 -9.40 -1.09
CA GLN A 71 -8.20 -9.44 0.27
C GLN A 71 -8.62 -8.05 0.74
N ILE A 72 -7.83 -7.02 0.46
CA ILE A 72 -8.18 -5.62 0.74
C ILE A 72 -9.49 -5.27 0.04
N ASN A 73 -9.62 -5.55 -1.27
CA ASN A 73 -10.86 -5.28 -2.00
C ASN A 73 -12.06 -6.12 -1.51
N THR A 74 -11.84 -7.30 -0.92
CA THR A 74 -12.94 -8.10 -0.36
C THR A 74 -13.44 -7.51 0.95
N VAL A 75 -12.55 -6.96 1.78
CA VAL A 75 -12.90 -6.42 3.11
C VAL A 75 -13.14 -4.91 3.11
N SER A 76 -12.92 -4.24 1.99
CA SER A 76 -13.16 -2.81 1.80
C SER A 76 -13.91 -2.56 0.50
N ASP A 77 -14.69 -1.48 0.43
CA ASP A 77 -15.39 -1.08 -0.78
C ASP A 77 -14.45 -0.30 -1.73
N GLN A 78 -13.30 -0.90 -2.05
CA GLN A 78 -12.24 -0.29 -2.83
C GLN A 78 -11.78 -1.18 -4.00
N GLU A 79 -11.33 -0.55 -5.07
CA GLU A 79 -10.74 -1.20 -6.24
C GLU A 79 -9.25 -0.83 -6.37
N ILE A 80 -8.40 -1.33 -5.48
CA ILE A 80 -6.98 -0.95 -5.42
C ILE A 80 -6.23 -1.24 -6.73
N GLN A 81 -6.59 -2.32 -7.42
CA GLN A 81 -6.03 -2.68 -8.73
C GLN A 81 -6.24 -1.56 -9.76
N LYS A 82 -7.38 -0.87 -9.70
CA LYS A 82 -7.72 0.20 -10.63
C LYS A 82 -6.88 1.44 -10.35
N VAL A 83 -6.80 1.85 -9.07
CA VAL A 83 -5.94 2.95 -8.62
C VAL A 83 -4.49 2.74 -9.04
N LEU A 84 -3.97 1.52 -8.88
CA LEU A 84 -2.60 1.18 -9.27
C LEU A 84 -2.39 1.29 -10.79
N VAL A 85 -3.25 0.66 -11.59
CA VAL A 85 -3.12 0.65 -13.05
C VAL A 85 -3.31 2.06 -13.61
N ASP A 86 -4.32 2.80 -13.16
CA ASP A 86 -4.56 4.19 -13.57
C ASP A 86 -3.35 5.08 -13.24
N GLY A 87 -2.74 4.89 -12.06
CA GLY A 87 -1.52 5.59 -11.66
C GLY A 87 -0.31 5.25 -12.54
N ILE A 88 -0.14 3.97 -12.89
CA ILE A 88 0.92 3.52 -13.82
C ILE A 88 0.69 4.12 -15.21
N GLU A 89 -0.53 4.06 -15.73
CA GLU A 89 -0.88 4.64 -17.03
C GLU A 89 -0.65 6.15 -17.05
N ALA A 90 -1.06 6.87 -16.02
CA ALA A 90 -0.83 8.31 -15.90
C ALA A 90 0.66 8.64 -15.88
N ARG A 91 1.46 7.86 -15.15
CA ARG A 91 2.93 7.98 -15.14
C ARG A 91 3.53 7.68 -16.52
N LEU A 92 3.02 6.69 -17.25
CA LEU A 92 3.48 6.40 -18.61
C LEU A 92 3.10 7.54 -19.58
N LYS A 93 1.86 8.02 -19.56
CA LYS A 93 1.39 9.17 -20.36
C LYS A 93 2.25 10.42 -20.08
N ASN A 94 2.58 10.68 -18.82
CA ASN A 94 3.45 11.77 -18.40
C ASN A 94 4.94 11.52 -18.69
N LYS A 95 5.40 10.27 -18.81
CA LYS A 95 6.78 9.94 -19.24
C LYS A 95 6.97 10.01 -20.76
N PHE A 96 5.91 9.76 -21.54
CA PHE A 96 5.88 10.01 -22.99
C PHE A 96 5.63 11.50 -23.33
N ALA A 97 5.10 12.28 -22.38
CA ALA A 97 5.18 13.74 -22.37
C ALA A 97 6.55 14.18 -21.82
N LYS A 98 7.56 14.19 -22.68
CA LYS A 98 8.92 14.66 -22.37
C LYS A 98 8.87 16.02 -21.61
N ALA A 99 9.39 16.01 -20.39
CA ALA A 99 9.66 17.16 -19.51
C ALA A 99 8.45 17.84 -18.82
N CYS A 100 8.17 17.43 -17.58
CA CYS A 100 7.66 18.35 -16.55
C CYS A 100 7.92 17.78 -15.15
N CYS A 101 9.13 18.00 -14.65
CA CYS A 101 9.23 18.40 -13.25
C CYS A 101 8.59 19.80 -13.16
N ASP A 102 7.85 20.07 -12.07
CA ASP A 102 7.48 21.41 -11.57
C ASP A 102 6.04 21.95 -11.72
N SER A 103 5.00 21.16 -12.01
CA SER A 103 3.63 21.74 -11.98
C SER A 103 2.52 20.98 -11.24
N PHE A 104 2.77 19.80 -10.68
CA PHE A 104 1.71 19.06 -9.98
C PHE A 104 1.56 19.36 -8.48
N TYR A 105 2.47 20.12 -7.85
CA TYR A 105 2.49 20.30 -6.39
C TYR A 105 2.28 21.73 -5.87
N SER A 106 2.00 22.73 -6.72
CA SER A 106 1.77 24.11 -6.27
C SER A 106 0.32 24.45 -5.89
N LYS A 107 -0.58 23.46 -5.75
CA LYS A 107 -1.99 23.70 -5.39
C LYS A 107 -2.51 22.90 -4.19
N ALA A 108 -1.64 22.63 -3.23
CA ALA A 108 -2.05 22.27 -1.88
C ALA A 108 -1.45 23.29 -0.91
N SER A 109 -2.13 24.44 -0.78
CA SER A 109 -1.90 25.49 0.23
C SER A 109 -3.25 26.00 0.67
#